data_AF-A0A2G5U1A8-F1
#
_entry.id   AF-A0A2G5U1A8-F1
#
_cell.length_a   1.000
_cell.length_b   1.000
_cell.length_c   1.000
_cell.angle_alpha   90.00
_cell.angle_beta   90.00
_cell.angle_gamma   90.00
#
_symmetry.space_group_name_H-M   'P 1'
#
loop_
_entity.id
_entity.type
_entity.pdbx_description
1 polymer ?
#
loop_
_entity_poly.entity_id
_entity_poly.type
_entity_poly.pdbx_seq_one_letter_code
_entity_poly.pdbx_strand_id
1 'polypeptide(L)'
;MGEIYHLTRLGHYYQLLFTLLIAICLLTFGSIDYKFENHWQSVSEVVFAVGLSILIIGIFKFRTICIDRKYKTPVLKKCKRDLIIGCCGMLLFAIIPYIVICFGKFPFAATVFVYFAFNITSAIVYYTFIWRIENLCHLKHGTPQIAIVGVIYLIIAFITLLLVSMFHSQIGAIVLVVVLSYSSVVMSTLITLLTVLMGDRIELAASCEANCNEKINNQKKSKNRENAEATPQPTVLTCEICMIQCIENEIPGIVTSCGHRICQRCIEESPFDQNQENAFCPFCHEVYGEENLV
;
A
#
# COMPACT_ATOMS: atom_id res chain seq x y z
N MET A 1 15.58 16.09 -13.51
CA MET A 1 15.01 14.72 -13.48
C MET A 1 13.99 14.67 -12.36
N GLY A 2 12.74 14.29 -12.66
CA GLY A 2 11.69 14.23 -11.65
C GLY A 2 11.95 13.12 -10.62
N GLU A 3 11.75 13.42 -9.34
CA GLU A 3 11.80 12.40 -8.29
C GLU A 3 10.56 11.50 -8.40
N ILE A 4 10.75 10.19 -8.50
CA ILE A 4 9.67 9.21 -8.60
C ILE A 4 9.33 8.75 -7.18
N TYR A 5 8.20 9.19 -6.63
CA TYR A 5 7.81 8.85 -5.25
C TYR A 5 6.94 7.60 -5.13
N HIS A 6 6.22 7.21 -6.18
CA HIS A 6 5.17 6.18 -6.14
C HIS A 6 5.48 4.96 -7.01
N LEU A 7 6.70 4.43 -6.88
CA LEU A 7 7.16 3.33 -7.72
C LEU A 7 6.41 2.02 -7.45
N THR A 8 6.17 1.69 -6.17
CA THR A 8 5.44 0.46 -5.80
C THR A 8 3.98 0.51 -6.22
N ARG A 9 3.28 1.64 -6.02
CA ARG A 9 1.94 1.87 -6.59
C ARG A 9 1.87 1.60 -8.09
N LEU A 10 2.81 2.14 -8.86
CA LEU A 10 2.84 1.98 -10.31
C LEU A 10 3.03 0.51 -10.71
N GLY A 11 3.97 -0.18 -10.06
CA GLY A 11 4.18 -1.62 -10.29
C GLY A 11 2.96 -2.45 -9.94
N HIS A 12 2.30 -2.16 -8.83
CA HIS A 12 1.07 -2.83 -8.42
C HIS A 12 -0.06 -2.67 -9.45
N TYR A 13 -0.31 -1.45 -9.92
CA TYR A 13 -1.34 -1.21 -10.94
C TYR A 13 -1.02 -1.86 -12.28
N TYR A 14 0.25 -1.88 -12.68
CA TYR A 14 0.67 -2.63 -13.85
C TYR A 14 0.36 -4.12 -13.71
N GLN A 15 0.63 -4.72 -12.55
CA GLN A 15 0.30 -6.12 -12.30
C GLN A 15 -1.20 -6.38 -12.37
N LEU A 16 -2.02 -5.55 -11.72
CA LEU A 16 -3.48 -5.70 -11.77
C LEU A 16 -4.00 -5.60 -13.21
N LEU A 17 -3.50 -4.62 -13.98
CA LEU A 17 -3.85 -4.47 -15.39
C LEU A 17 -3.45 -5.72 -16.19
N PHE A 18 -2.23 -6.22 -15.99
CA PHE A 18 -1.74 -7.41 -16.69
C PHE A 18 -2.53 -8.67 -16.32
N THR A 19 -2.85 -8.86 -15.04
CA THR A 19 -3.71 -9.96 -14.56
C THR A 19 -5.11 -9.87 -15.18
N LEU A 20 -5.69 -8.67 -15.27
CA LEU A 20 -6.97 -8.45 -15.93
C LEU A 20 -6.91 -8.77 -17.43
N LEU A 21 -5.86 -8.34 -18.13
CA LEU A 21 -5.66 -8.66 -19.55
C LEU A 21 -5.54 -10.17 -19.78
N ILE A 22 -4.81 -10.89 -18.93
CA ILE A 22 -4.75 -12.36 -19.00
C ILE A 22 -6.13 -12.97 -18.78
N ALA A 23 -6.90 -12.51 -17.79
CA ALA A 23 -8.25 -13.01 -17.54
C ALA A 23 -9.15 -12.83 -18.77
N ILE A 24 -9.11 -11.64 -19.39
CA ILE A 24 -9.86 -11.35 -20.62
C ILE A 24 -9.43 -12.29 -21.75
N CYS A 25 -8.12 -12.46 -21.99
CA CYS A 25 -7.62 -13.36 -23.02
C CYS A 25 -8.06 -14.82 -22.78
N LEU A 26 -8.03 -15.30 -21.55
CA LEU A 26 -8.47 -16.66 -21.22
C LEU A 26 -9.97 -16.85 -21.47
N LEU A 27 -10.77 -15.81 -21.19
CA LEU A 27 -12.21 -15.79 -21.46
C LEU A 27 -12.53 -15.75 -22.96
N THR A 28 -11.81 -14.94 -23.74
CA THR A 28 -12.11 -14.73 -25.17
C THR A 28 -11.64 -15.88 -26.05
N PHE A 29 -10.49 -16.48 -25.76
CA PHE A 29 -9.91 -17.53 -26.60
C PHE A 29 -10.38 -18.95 -26.22
N GLY A 30 -11.26 -19.09 -25.21
CA GLY A 30 -11.83 -20.38 -24.83
C GLY A 30 -10.78 -21.40 -24.33
N SER A 31 -9.60 -20.93 -23.93
CA SER A 31 -8.48 -21.79 -23.49
C SER A 31 -8.80 -22.57 -22.21
N ILE A 32 -9.84 -22.15 -21.49
CA ILE A 32 -10.45 -22.91 -20.40
C ILE A 32 -11.76 -23.45 -20.97
N ASP A 33 -11.83 -24.77 -21.18
CA ASP A 33 -13.09 -25.43 -21.51
C ASP A 33 -14.02 -25.24 -20.28
N TYR A 34 -14.88 -24.23 -20.35
CA TYR A 34 -15.75 -23.77 -19.26
C TYR A 34 -16.87 -24.77 -18.93
N LYS A 35 -16.65 -26.07 -19.13
CA LYS A 35 -17.42 -27.09 -18.42
C LYS A 35 -17.10 -26.97 -16.93
N PHE A 36 -17.81 -26.04 -16.31
CA PHE A 36 -17.69 -25.57 -14.94
C PHE A 36 -17.72 -26.73 -13.93
N GLU A 37 -18.42 -27.82 -14.28
CA GLU A 37 -18.46 -29.07 -13.52
C GLU A 37 -17.09 -29.73 -13.31
N ASN A 38 -16.16 -29.61 -14.27
CA ASN A 38 -14.85 -30.26 -14.20
C ASN A 38 -13.81 -29.45 -13.39
N HIS A 39 -14.09 -28.17 -13.11
CA HIS A 39 -13.12 -27.25 -12.48
C HIS A 39 -13.60 -26.67 -11.15
N TRP A 40 -14.82 -27.01 -10.69
CA TRP A 40 -15.38 -26.53 -9.42
C TRP A 40 -14.47 -26.80 -8.23
N GLN A 41 -13.79 -27.96 -8.22
CA GLN A 41 -12.83 -28.30 -7.17
C GLN A 41 -11.68 -27.30 -7.12
N SER A 42 -11.00 -27.03 -8.24
CA SER A 42 -9.88 -26.07 -8.28
C SER A 42 -10.31 -24.64 -7.95
N VAL A 43 -11.51 -24.23 -8.39
CA VAL A 43 -12.08 -22.92 -8.01
C VAL A 43 -12.29 -22.85 -6.50
N SER A 44 -12.88 -23.89 -5.90
CA SER A 44 -13.12 -23.94 -4.46
C SER A 44 -11.82 -23.91 -3.65
N GLU A 45 -10.78 -24.60 -4.13
CA GLU A 45 -9.44 -24.59 -3.51
C GLU A 45 -8.79 -23.20 -3.57
N VAL A 46 -8.90 -22.49 -4.70
CA VAL A 46 -8.40 -21.11 -4.83
C VAL A 46 -9.15 -20.16 -3.90
N VAL A 47 -10.48 -20.21 -3.89
CA VAL A 47 -11.30 -19.35 -3.02
C VAL A 47 -10.96 -19.61 -1.55
N PHE A 48 -10.80 -20.88 -1.17
CA PHE A 48 -10.38 -21.27 0.18
C PHE A 48 -8.99 -20.75 0.52
N ALA A 49 -8.01 -20.91 -0.39
CA ALA A 49 -6.63 -20.45 -0.18
C ALA A 49 -6.54 -18.91 -0.05
N VAL A 50 -7.26 -18.17 -0.90
CA VAL A 50 -7.34 -16.70 -0.82
C VAL A 50 -8.04 -16.29 0.48
N GLY A 51 -9.16 -16.93 0.84
CA GLY A 51 -9.88 -16.65 2.09
C GLY A 51 -9.02 -16.88 3.33
N LEU A 52 -8.27 -17.98 3.37
CA LEU A 52 -7.31 -18.28 4.43
C LEU A 52 -6.18 -17.23 4.47
N SER A 53 -5.70 -16.80 3.31
CA SER A 53 -4.66 -15.76 3.22
C SER A 53 -5.16 -14.41 3.75
N ILE A 54 -6.41 -14.02 3.43
CA ILE A 54 -7.06 -12.82 3.97
C ILE A 54 -7.14 -12.90 5.50
N LEU A 55 -7.58 -14.05 6.04
CA LEU A 55 -7.69 -14.25 7.48
C LEU A 55 -6.32 -14.08 8.17
N ILE A 56 -5.28 -14.73 7.64
CA ILE A 56 -3.92 -14.67 8.20
C ILE A 56 -3.36 -13.24 8.14
N ILE A 57 -3.48 -12.59 6.98
CA ILE A 57 -3.03 -11.20 6.78
C ILE A 57 -3.80 -10.25 7.72
N GLY A 58 -5.11 -10.45 7.84
CA GLY A 58 -5.98 -9.67 8.72
C GLY A 58 -5.60 -9.81 10.20
N ILE A 59 -5.38 -11.05 10.67
CA ILE A 59 -4.91 -11.31 12.04
C ILE A 59 -3.55 -10.63 12.26
N PHE A 60 -2.63 -10.75 11.30
CA PHE A 60 -1.32 -10.14 11.40
C PHE A 60 -1.39 -8.60 11.48
N LYS A 61 -2.20 -7.97 10.61
CA LYS A 61 -2.43 -6.51 10.64
C LYS A 61 -3.13 -6.07 11.92
N PHE A 62 -4.10 -6.82 12.42
CA PHE A 62 -4.76 -6.52 13.69
C PHE A 62 -3.75 -6.54 14.84
N ARG A 63 -2.85 -7.54 14.88
CA ARG A 63 -1.78 -7.59 15.88
C ARG A 63 -0.84 -6.39 15.79
N THR A 64 -0.44 -5.96 14.60
CA THR A 64 0.44 -4.78 14.47
C THR A 64 -0.25 -3.50 14.95
N ILE A 65 -1.55 -3.33 14.65
CA ILE A 65 -2.35 -2.18 15.15
C ILE A 65 -2.46 -2.20 16.68
N CYS A 66 -2.71 -3.37 17.29
CA CYS A 66 -2.79 -3.50 18.74
C CYS A 66 -1.46 -3.16 19.43
N ILE A 67 -0.33 -3.63 18.87
CA ILE A 67 1.01 -3.28 19.35
C ILE A 67 1.23 -1.77 19.24
N ASP A 68 0.83 -1.17 18.13
CA ASP A 68 0.99 0.27 17.91
C ASP A 68 0.20 1.13 18.89
N ARG A 69 -1.03 0.71 19.23
CA ARG A 69 -1.84 1.36 20.26
C ARG A 69 -1.21 1.21 21.64
N LYS A 70 -0.73 0.01 21.98
CA LYS A 70 -0.11 -0.27 23.29
C LYS A 70 1.18 0.51 23.53
N TYR A 71 2.05 0.61 22.51
CA TYR A 71 3.38 1.23 22.65
C TYR A 71 3.47 2.65 22.09
N LYS A 72 2.36 3.25 21.64
CA LYS A 72 2.30 4.59 21.03
C LYS A 72 3.40 4.78 19.97
N THR A 73 3.55 3.80 19.07
CA THR A 73 4.66 3.75 18.11
C THR A 73 4.68 4.99 17.19
N PRO A 74 5.84 5.64 16.98
CA PRO A 74 5.98 6.79 16.09
C PRO A 74 5.55 6.51 14.65
N VAL A 75 5.00 7.52 13.96
CA VAL A 75 4.47 7.40 12.58
C VAL A 75 5.53 6.91 11.60
N LEU A 76 6.75 7.47 11.66
CA LEU A 76 7.85 7.04 10.80
C LEU A 76 8.21 5.55 10.99
N LYS A 77 8.20 5.07 12.24
CA LYS A 77 8.49 3.67 12.57
C LYS A 77 7.39 2.73 12.08
N LYS A 78 6.11 3.16 12.16
CA LYS A 78 4.98 2.44 11.58
C LYS A 78 5.10 2.34 10.06
N CYS A 79 5.40 3.47 9.41
CA CYS A 79 5.59 3.56 7.98
C CYS A 79 6.68 2.62 7.48
N LYS A 80 7.87 2.69 8.08
CA LYS A 80 8.99 1.79 7.77
C LYS A 80 8.61 0.31 7.93
N ARG A 81 7.98 -0.04 9.06
CA ARG A 81 7.59 -1.43 9.35
C ARG A 81 6.59 -1.96 8.33
N ASP A 82 5.49 -1.24 8.12
CA ASP A 82 4.40 -1.70 7.25
C ASP A 82 4.86 -1.75 5.79
N LEU A 83 5.72 -0.83 5.36
CA LEU A 83 6.29 -0.84 4.01
C LEU A 83 7.27 -2.01 3.80
N ILE A 84 8.09 -2.36 4.81
CA ILE A 84 8.91 -3.59 4.79
C ILE A 84 8.01 -4.83 4.71
N ILE A 85 7.00 -4.93 5.57
CA ILE A 85 6.07 -6.07 5.60
C ILE A 85 5.36 -6.22 4.26
N GLY A 86 4.81 -5.12 3.73
CA GLY A 86 4.09 -5.10 2.46
C GLY A 86 4.99 -5.51 1.29
N CYS A 87 6.18 -4.92 1.18
CA CYS A 87 7.10 -5.25 0.09
C CYS A 87 7.58 -6.71 0.18
N CYS A 88 7.96 -7.19 1.37
CA CYS A 88 8.34 -8.59 1.55
C CYS A 88 7.19 -9.54 1.20
N GLY A 89 5.96 -9.22 1.61
CA GLY A 89 4.78 -10.02 1.27
C GLY A 89 4.55 -10.07 -0.24
N MET A 90 4.55 -8.92 -0.91
CA MET A 90 4.38 -8.85 -2.38
C MET A 90 5.49 -9.61 -3.13
N LEU A 91 6.75 -9.48 -2.68
CA LEU A 91 7.89 -10.23 -3.25
C LEU A 91 7.68 -11.74 -3.11
N LEU A 92 7.28 -12.22 -1.92
CA LEU A 92 6.98 -13.63 -1.70
C LEU A 92 5.88 -14.13 -2.64
N PHE A 93 4.78 -13.38 -2.76
CA PHE A 93 3.67 -13.75 -3.63
C PHE A 93 3.97 -13.61 -5.13
N ALA A 94 5.07 -12.96 -5.51
CA ALA A 94 5.53 -12.91 -6.90
C ALA A 94 6.56 -14.02 -7.22
N ILE A 95 7.42 -14.38 -6.26
CA ILE A 95 8.50 -15.38 -6.47
C ILE A 95 7.99 -16.82 -6.31
N ILE A 96 7.16 -17.10 -5.30
CA ILE A 96 6.62 -18.45 -5.06
C ILE A 96 5.87 -19.01 -6.30
N PRO A 97 4.93 -18.30 -6.95
CA PRO A 97 4.21 -18.87 -8.08
C PRO A 97 5.15 -19.14 -9.25
N TYR A 98 6.20 -18.33 -9.45
CA TYR A 98 7.22 -18.61 -10.45
C TYR A 98 7.93 -19.94 -10.18
N ILE A 99 8.36 -20.19 -8.94
CA ILE A 99 8.98 -21.48 -8.55
C ILE A 99 7.99 -22.64 -8.76
N VAL A 100 6.75 -22.48 -8.30
CA VAL A 100 5.70 -23.50 -8.41
C VAL A 100 5.41 -23.83 -9.89
N ILE A 101 5.38 -22.84 -10.77
CA ILE A 101 5.09 -23.02 -12.20
C ILE A 101 6.30 -23.61 -12.95
N CYS A 102 7.52 -23.16 -12.64
CA CYS A 102 8.73 -23.62 -13.32
C CYS A 102 9.12 -25.06 -12.93
N PHE A 103 8.91 -25.45 -11.67
CA PHE A 103 9.33 -26.76 -11.17
C PHE A 103 8.16 -27.72 -10.97
N GLY A 104 6.94 -27.21 -10.84
CA GLY A 104 5.75 -28.02 -10.69
C GLY A 104 5.28 -28.57 -12.02
N LYS A 105 5.13 -29.89 -12.10
CA LYS A 105 4.51 -30.57 -13.25
C LYS A 105 2.99 -30.48 -13.16
N PHE A 106 2.45 -29.26 -13.13
CA PHE A 106 1.02 -29.01 -13.00
C PHE A 106 0.32 -28.98 -14.37
N PRO A 107 -0.95 -29.39 -14.44
CA PRO A 107 -1.75 -29.16 -15.63
C PRO A 107 -1.96 -27.64 -15.83
N PHE A 108 -2.13 -27.23 -17.10
CA PHE A 108 -2.29 -25.82 -17.47
C PHE A 108 -3.37 -25.09 -16.64
N ALA A 109 -4.51 -25.73 -16.42
CA ALA A 109 -5.59 -25.17 -15.61
C ALA A 109 -5.15 -24.84 -14.18
N ALA A 110 -4.41 -25.74 -13.51
CA ALA A 110 -3.91 -25.51 -12.16
C ALA A 110 -2.89 -24.35 -12.14
N THR A 111 -2.04 -24.22 -13.15
CA THR A 111 -1.11 -23.10 -13.31
C THR A 111 -1.84 -21.75 -13.39
N VAL A 112 -2.94 -21.69 -14.14
CA VAL A 112 -3.79 -20.49 -14.23
C VAL A 112 -4.41 -20.14 -12.88
N PHE A 113 -4.94 -21.13 -12.16
CA PHE A 113 -5.54 -20.93 -10.84
C PHE A 113 -4.52 -20.45 -9.81
N VAL A 114 -3.32 -21.05 -9.77
CA VAL A 114 -2.20 -20.59 -8.94
C VAL A 114 -1.83 -19.16 -9.29
N TYR A 115 -1.71 -18.83 -10.58
CA TYR A 115 -1.40 -17.46 -11.01
C TYR A 115 -2.39 -16.44 -10.43
N PHE A 116 -3.71 -16.66 -10.55
CA PHE A 116 -4.70 -15.73 -10.01
C PHE A 116 -4.70 -15.67 -8.47
N ALA A 117 -4.60 -16.81 -7.79
CA ALA A 117 -4.57 -16.88 -6.33
C ALA A 117 -3.44 -16.01 -5.74
N PHE A 118 -2.24 -16.13 -6.32
CA PHE A 118 -1.07 -15.37 -5.87
C PHE A 118 -1.17 -13.87 -6.20
N ASN A 119 -1.71 -13.50 -7.36
CA ASN A 119 -1.94 -12.09 -7.72
C ASN A 119 -2.97 -11.41 -6.82
N ILE A 120 -4.10 -12.07 -6.55
CA ILE A 120 -5.12 -11.55 -5.65
C ILE A 120 -4.54 -11.37 -4.24
N THR A 121 -3.78 -12.36 -3.76
CA THR A 121 -3.15 -12.28 -2.44
C THR A 121 -2.10 -11.17 -2.36
N SER A 122 -1.29 -10.99 -3.41
CA SER A 122 -0.35 -9.86 -3.52
C SER A 122 -1.07 -8.50 -3.47
N ALA A 123 -2.23 -8.38 -4.14
CA ALA A 123 -3.05 -7.18 -4.08
C ALA A 123 -3.61 -6.91 -2.68
N ILE A 124 -4.08 -7.95 -1.98
CA ILE A 124 -4.54 -7.84 -0.59
C ILE A 124 -3.42 -7.33 0.32
N VAL A 125 -2.20 -7.83 0.16
CA VAL A 125 -1.02 -7.33 0.91
C VAL A 125 -0.77 -5.85 0.61
N TYR A 126 -0.80 -5.44 -0.66
CA TYR A 126 -0.63 -4.05 -1.06
C TYR A 126 -1.64 -3.12 -0.38
N TYR A 127 -2.94 -3.43 -0.48
CA TYR A 127 -3.98 -2.60 0.12
C TYR A 127 -3.94 -2.58 1.66
N THR A 128 -3.51 -3.68 2.28
CA THR A 128 -3.44 -3.79 3.75
C THR A 128 -2.25 -3.04 4.36
N PHE A 129 -1.11 -3.01 3.69
CA PHE A 129 0.14 -2.49 4.25
C PHE A 129 0.70 -1.25 3.56
N ILE A 130 0.51 -1.10 2.25
CA ILE A 130 1.23 -0.09 1.46
C ILE A 130 0.33 1.08 1.05
N TRP A 131 -0.89 0.79 0.56
CA TRP A 131 -1.80 1.79 -0.03
C TRP A 131 -1.92 3.09 0.79
N ARG A 132 -2.21 2.95 2.08
CA ARG A 132 -2.42 4.10 2.96
C ARG A 132 -1.13 4.84 3.29
N ILE A 133 0.00 4.15 3.27
CA ILE A 133 1.30 4.67 3.72
C ILE A 133 2.02 5.43 2.61
N GLU A 134 1.83 5.05 1.35
CA GLU A 134 2.38 5.79 0.20
C GLU A 134 1.86 7.23 0.11
N ASN A 135 0.70 7.52 0.70
CA ASN A 135 0.17 8.88 0.80
C ASN A 135 0.73 9.64 2.03
N LEU A 136 1.31 8.94 3.01
CA LEU A 136 1.84 9.52 4.25
C LEU A 136 3.36 9.72 4.19
N CYS A 137 4.07 8.86 3.46
CA CYS A 137 5.53 8.85 3.39
C CYS A 137 6.00 8.99 1.94
N HIS A 138 6.92 9.92 1.70
CA HIS A 138 7.64 10.02 0.45
C HIS A 138 8.93 9.22 0.53
N LEU A 139 9.16 8.38 -0.47
CA LEU A 139 10.40 7.66 -0.63
C LEU A 139 11.23 8.31 -1.72
N LYS A 140 12.45 8.71 -1.34
CA LYS A 140 13.42 9.25 -2.28
C LYS A 140 14.26 8.12 -2.86
N HIS A 141 13.89 7.64 -4.04
CA HIS A 141 14.61 6.56 -4.71
C HIS A 141 15.96 7.04 -5.24
N GLY A 142 17.02 6.27 -5.00
CA GLY A 142 18.34 6.55 -5.58
C GLY A 142 18.42 6.09 -7.03
N THR A 143 18.89 6.96 -7.92
CA THR A 143 19.28 6.59 -9.30
C THR A 143 20.15 5.32 -9.40
N PRO A 144 21.17 5.08 -8.56
CA PRO A 144 21.95 3.85 -8.65
C PRO A 144 21.14 2.59 -8.30
N GLN A 145 20.18 2.67 -7.36
CA GLN A 145 19.36 1.52 -6.98
C GLN A 145 18.45 1.10 -8.14
N ILE A 146 17.82 2.08 -8.78
CA ILE A 146 16.96 1.86 -9.95
C ILE A 146 17.78 1.23 -11.09
N ALA A 147 18.99 1.75 -11.35
CA ALA A 147 19.86 1.23 -12.40
C ALA A 147 20.31 -0.22 -12.12
N ILE A 148 20.79 -0.52 -10.91
CA ILE A 148 21.24 -1.87 -10.54
C ILE A 148 20.11 -2.88 -10.67
N VAL A 149 18.95 -2.59 -10.07
CA VAL A 149 17.79 -3.48 -10.10
C VAL A 149 17.28 -3.64 -11.54
N GLY A 150 17.28 -2.57 -12.33
CA GLY A 150 16.91 -2.60 -13.74
C GLY A 150 17.83 -3.50 -14.58
N VAL A 151 19.14 -3.40 -14.38
CA VAL A 151 20.11 -4.26 -15.08
C VAL A 151 19.92 -5.74 -14.71
N ILE A 152 19.73 -6.04 -13.42
CA ILE A 152 19.47 -7.41 -12.96
C ILE A 152 18.23 -7.99 -13.66
N TYR A 153 17.15 -7.22 -13.76
CA TYR A 153 15.93 -7.68 -14.42
C TYR A 153 16.04 -7.81 -15.92
N LEU A 154 16.80 -6.92 -16.58
CA LEU A 154 17.11 -7.08 -18.01
C LEU A 154 17.87 -8.37 -18.27
N ILE A 155 18.82 -8.73 -17.40
CA ILE A 155 19.55 -10.00 -17.49
C ILE A 155 18.59 -11.19 -17.29
N ILE A 156 17.72 -11.15 -16.27
CA ILE A 156 16.74 -12.22 -16.01
C ILE A 156 15.78 -12.38 -17.20
N ALA A 157 15.28 -11.28 -17.76
CA ALA A 157 14.40 -11.29 -18.93
C ALA A 157 15.11 -11.87 -20.16
N PHE A 158 16.37 -11.49 -20.38
CA PHE A 158 17.19 -12.00 -21.49
C PHE A 158 17.46 -13.51 -21.35
N ILE A 159 17.85 -13.98 -20.16
CA ILE A 159 18.06 -15.41 -19.89
C ILE A 159 16.76 -16.19 -20.12
N THR A 160 15.63 -15.66 -19.61
CA THR A 160 14.31 -16.29 -19.82
C THR A 160 13.99 -16.39 -21.30
N LEU A 161 14.19 -15.32 -22.07
CA LEU A 161 13.94 -15.32 -23.51
C LEU A 161 14.82 -16.35 -24.26
N LEU A 162 16.11 -16.45 -23.90
CA LEU A 162 17.01 -17.45 -24.47
C LEU A 162 16.53 -18.87 -24.17
N LEU A 163 16.19 -19.17 -22.92
CA LEU A 163 15.67 -20.49 -22.54
C LEU A 163 14.39 -20.82 -23.33
N VAL A 164 13.45 -19.87 -23.44
CA VAL A 164 12.20 -20.08 -24.19
C VAL A 164 12.46 -20.32 -25.68
N SER A 165 13.41 -19.59 -26.27
CA SER A 165 13.81 -19.78 -27.67
C SER A 165 14.45 -21.15 -27.92
N MET A 166 15.18 -21.70 -26.94
CA MET A 166 15.85 -23.00 -27.06
C MET A 166 14.87 -24.17 -26.93
N PHE A 167 13.82 -24.04 -26.11
CA PHE A 167 12.96 -25.17 -25.77
C PHE A 167 11.73 -25.35 -26.68
N HIS A 168 11.44 -24.42 -27.62
CA HIS A 168 10.34 -24.49 -28.61
C HIS A 168 9.04 -25.12 -28.07
N SER A 169 8.73 -24.86 -26.81
CA SER A 169 7.70 -25.57 -26.05
C SER A 169 6.67 -24.56 -25.54
N GLN A 170 5.40 -24.97 -25.51
CA GLN A 170 4.29 -24.20 -24.93
C GLN A 170 4.59 -23.78 -23.48
N ILE A 171 5.34 -24.60 -22.74
CA ILE A 171 5.79 -24.31 -21.37
C ILE A 171 6.67 -23.05 -21.35
N GLY A 172 7.56 -22.89 -22.33
CA GLY A 172 8.41 -21.71 -22.44
C GLY A 172 7.61 -20.42 -22.59
N ALA A 173 6.57 -20.42 -23.44
CA ALA A 173 5.69 -19.27 -23.60
C ALA A 173 4.95 -18.90 -22.31
N ILE A 174 4.46 -19.90 -21.56
CA ILE A 174 3.80 -19.68 -20.27
C ILE A 174 4.77 -19.07 -19.25
N VAL A 175 5.98 -19.64 -19.14
CA VAL A 175 7.02 -19.14 -18.24
C VAL A 175 7.38 -17.70 -18.60
N LEU A 176 7.49 -17.37 -19.89
CA LEU A 176 7.75 -16.00 -20.33
C LEU A 176 6.65 -15.04 -19.88
N VAL A 177 5.38 -15.39 -20.08
CA VAL A 177 4.23 -14.57 -19.66
C VAL A 177 4.24 -14.36 -18.14
N VAL A 178 4.52 -15.41 -17.36
CA VAL A 178 4.61 -15.34 -15.91
C VAL A 178 5.75 -14.41 -15.48
N VAL A 179 6.95 -14.56 -16.04
CA VAL A 179 8.10 -13.70 -15.74
C VAL A 179 7.82 -12.25 -16.07
N LEU A 180 7.28 -11.98 -17.27
CA LEU A 180 6.92 -10.63 -17.69
C LEU A 180 5.88 -10.01 -16.77
N SER A 181 4.85 -10.78 -16.37
CA SER A 181 3.81 -10.29 -15.46
C SER A 181 4.41 -9.77 -14.15
N TYR A 182 5.16 -10.62 -13.45
CA TYR A 182 5.70 -10.29 -12.13
C TYR A 182 6.88 -9.34 -12.16
N SER A 183 7.56 -9.16 -13.30
CA SER A 183 8.77 -8.35 -13.42
C SER A 183 8.59 -6.94 -12.87
N SER A 184 7.50 -6.26 -13.22
CA SER A 184 7.21 -4.88 -12.80
C SER A 184 7.02 -4.74 -11.28
N VAL A 185 6.29 -5.68 -10.67
CA VAL A 185 6.05 -5.70 -9.22
C VAL A 185 7.32 -6.02 -8.48
N VAL A 186 8.07 -7.04 -8.91
CA VAL A 186 9.28 -7.42 -8.20
C VAL A 186 10.34 -6.31 -8.31
N MET A 187 10.47 -5.69 -9.49
CA MET A 187 11.30 -4.51 -9.69
C MET A 187 10.97 -3.38 -8.72
N SER A 188 9.71 -2.92 -8.74
CA SER A 188 9.27 -1.78 -7.96
C SER A 188 9.36 -2.04 -6.45
N THR A 189 8.91 -3.20 -5.99
CA THR A 189 8.95 -3.59 -4.57
C THR A 189 10.37 -3.85 -4.07
N LEU A 190 11.27 -4.41 -4.89
CA LEU A 190 12.68 -4.61 -4.51
C LEU A 190 13.41 -3.27 -4.38
N ILE A 191 13.20 -2.35 -5.32
CA ILE A 191 13.77 -0.99 -5.24
C ILE A 191 13.29 -0.30 -3.97
N THR A 192 11.98 -0.29 -3.72
CA THR A 192 11.39 0.31 -2.53
C THR A 192 11.90 -0.35 -1.23
N LEU A 193 11.99 -1.69 -1.18
CA LEU A 193 12.53 -2.41 -0.02
C LEU A 193 13.99 -2.04 0.24
N LEU A 194 14.85 -2.00 -0.78
CA LEU A 194 16.24 -1.59 -0.65
C LEU A 194 16.37 -0.14 -0.17
N THR A 195 15.54 0.77 -0.69
CA THR A 195 15.50 2.17 -0.25
C THR A 195 15.14 2.27 1.24
N VAL A 196 14.15 1.50 1.71
CA VAL A 196 13.72 1.54 3.12
C VAL A 196 14.69 0.86 4.09
N LEU A 197 15.36 -0.20 3.65
CA LEU A 197 16.40 -0.86 4.46
C LEU A 197 17.63 0.03 4.64
N MET A 198 17.96 0.85 3.63
CA MET A 198 19.06 1.83 3.69
C MET A 198 18.77 3.06 4.57
N GLY A 199 17.59 3.16 5.18
CA GLY A 199 17.33 4.00 6.37
C GLY A 199 17.08 5.50 6.14
N ASP A 200 17.82 6.14 5.24
CA ASP A 200 17.94 7.62 5.25
C ASP A 200 17.08 8.34 4.19
N ARG A 201 16.13 7.63 3.56
CA ARG A 201 15.40 8.14 2.38
C ARG A 201 13.88 8.11 2.50
N ILE A 202 13.35 8.06 3.72
CA ILE A 202 11.92 8.14 4.00
C ILE A 202 11.66 9.49 4.65
N GLU A 203 10.93 10.34 3.94
CA GLU A 203 10.49 11.64 4.43
C GLU A 203 8.98 11.56 4.71
N LEU A 204 8.53 12.13 5.83
CA LEU A 204 7.09 12.34 6.00
C LEU A 204 6.64 13.40 4.98
N ALA A 205 5.48 13.20 4.37
CA ALA A 205 4.90 14.22 3.51
C ALA A 205 4.79 15.54 4.27
N ALA A 206 5.53 16.55 3.79
CA ALA A 206 5.79 17.81 4.48
C ALA A 206 4.52 18.63 4.80
N SER A 207 3.35 18.24 4.31
CA SER A 207 2.10 18.97 4.55
C SER A 207 1.60 18.91 6.00
N CYS A 208 2.20 18.12 6.89
CA CYS A 208 1.84 18.11 8.32
C CYS A 208 2.95 18.52 9.28
N GLU A 209 4.23 18.30 8.98
CA GLU A 209 5.32 18.67 9.90
C GLU A 209 5.87 20.09 9.65
N ALA A 210 5.96 20.57 8.41
CA ALA A 210 6.55 21.88 8.13
C ALA A 210 5.72 23.01 8.76
N ASN A 211 4.38 22.95 8.60
CA ASN A 211 3.49 23.96 9.16
C ASN A 211 3.39 23.90 10.70
N CYS A 212 3.60 22.72 11.30
CA CYS A 212 3.53 22.55 12.76
C CYS A 212 4.87 22.93 13.44
N ASN A 213 6.00 22.48 12.90
CA ASN A 213 7.32 22.73 13.49
C ASN A 213 7.81 24.17 13.26
N GLU A 214 7.50 24.79 12.11
CA GLU A 214 7.83 26.20 11.86
C GLU A 214 7.04 27.13 12.79
N LYS A 215 5.76 26.80 13.06
CA LYS A 215 4.91 27.58 13.99
C LYS A 215 5.27 27.38 15.46
N ILE A 216 5.64 26.16 15.89
CA ILE A 216 6.14 25.90 17.25
C ILE A 216 7.46 26.67 17.51
N ASN A 217 8.36 26.74 16.51
CA ASN A 217 9.61 27.50 16.64
C ASN A 217 9.38 29.03 16.62
N ASN A 218 8.39 29.51 15.87
CA ASN A 218 8.01 30.93 15.87
C ASN A 218 7.33 31.36 17.18
N GLN A 219 6.51 30.50 17.81
CA GLN A 219 5.95 30.75 19.15
C GLN A 219 7.01 30.70 20.27
N LYS A 220 8.03 29.84 20.17
CA LYS A 220 9.17 29.86 21.11
C LYS A 220 10.03 31.12 20.96
N LYS A 221 10.15 31.66 19.74
CA LYS A 221 10.84 32.95 19.49
C LYS A 221 10.03 34.16 19.97
N SER A 222 8.69 34.13 19.92
CA SER A 222 7.87 35.23 20.45
C SER A 222 7.78 35.22 21.99
N LYS A 223 7.69 34.04 22.62
CA LYS A 223 7.69 33.92 24.10
C LYS A 223 9.00 34.30 24.79
N ASN A 224 10.11 34.39 24.06
CA ASN A 224 11.37 34.91 24.61
C ASN A 224 11.46 36.45 24.56
N ARG A 225 10.42 37.16 24.08
CA ARG A 225 10.37 38.64 24.03
C ARG A 225 9.34 39.28 24.95
N GLU A 226 8.43 38.53 25.56
CA GLU A 226 7.45 39.06 26.51
C GLU A 226 7.50 38.27 27.81
N ASN A 227 7.85 38.97 28.89
CA ASN A 227 7.90 38.45 30.25
C ASN A 227 6.50 38.03 30.74
N ALA A 228 6.49 36.90 31.45
CA ALA A 228 5.65 36.57 32.61
C ALA A 228 4.18 37.03 32.60
N GLU A 229 3.30 36.24 31.99
CA GLU A 229 1.92 36.11 32.50
C GLU A 229 1.33 34.73 32.15
N ALA A 230 0.67 34.11 33.13
CA ALA A 230 0.21 32.73 33.07
C ALA A 230 -0.94 32.55 32.07
N THR A 231 -0.60 32.15 30.84
CA THR A 231 -1.57 31.72 29.82
C THR A 231 -1.62 30.19 29.72
N PRO A 232 -2.79 29.59 29.39
CA PRO A 232 -2.98 28.15 29.37
C PRO A 232 -2.01 27.50 28.38
N GLN A 233 -1.45 26.34 28.76
CA GLN A 233 -0.60 25.56 27.87
C GLN A 233 -1.39 25.16 26.60
N PRO A 234 -0.81 25.24 25.40
CA PRO A 234 -1.47 24.80 24.18
C PRO A 234 -1.76 23.29 24.26
N THR A 235 -3.03 22.94 24.23
CA THR A 235 -3.54 21.57 24.18
C THR A 235 -3.22 20.98 22.80
N VAL A 236 -2.27 20.06 22.79
CA VAL A 236 -1.91 19.28 21.60
C VAL A 236 -2.95 18.19 21.41
N LEU A 237 -3.76 18.31 20.36
CA LEU A 237 -4.82 17.36 20.01
C LEU A 237 -4.32 16.37 18.98
N THR A 238 -4.98 15.23 18.81
CA THR A 238 -4.69 14.26 17.73
C THR A 238 -5.94 13.95 16.94
N CYS A 239 -5.89 14.08 15.61
CA CYS A 239 -6.94 13.64 14.70
C CYS A 239 -7.08 12.11 14.72
N GLU A 240 -8.28 11.55 14.83
CA GLU A 240 -8.50 10.10 14.93
C GLU A 240 -8.53 9.40 13.56
N ILE A 241 -8.72 10.16 12.48
CA ILE A 241 -8.65 9.63 11.12
C ILE A 241 -7.19 9.49 10.70
N CYS A 242 -6.40 10.56 10.74
CA CYS A 242 -5.01 10.53 10.28
C CYS A 242 -3.97 10.34 11.40
N MET A 243 -4.38 10.37 12.68
CA MET A 243 -3.51 10.20 13.85
C MET A 243 -2.41 11.27 13.97
N ILE A 244 -2.66 12.47 13.44
CA ILE A 244 -1.73 13.62 13.42
C ILE A 244 -2.07 14.60 14.53
N GLN A 245 -1.05 15.24 15.11
CA GLN A 245 -1.24 16.26 16.14
C GLN A 245 -1.73 17.60 15.56
N CYS A 246 -2.84 18.13 16.06
CA CYS A 246 -3.45 19.42 15.72
C CYS A 246 -3.40 20.36 16.92
N ILE A 247 -3.11 21.65 16.69
CA ILE A 247 -3.13 22.68 17.74
C ILE A 247 -4.51 23.35 17.69
N GLU A 248 -5.18 23.42 18.85
CA GLU A 248 -6.60 23.79 19.01
C GLU A 248 -6.97 25.21 18.51
N ASN A 249 -5.99 26.10 18.26
CA ASN A 249 -6.25 27.52 17.98
C ASN A 249 -6.09 27.98 16.52
N GLU A 250 -5.65 27.14 15.58
CA GLU A 250 -5.39 27.62 14.20
C GLU A 250 -5.68 26.61 13.07
N ILE A 251 -6.00 25.35 13.40
CA ILE A 251 -6.52 24.39 12.43
C ILE A 251 -7.82 23.91 13.07
N PRO A 252 -9.00 24.24 12.54
CA PRO A 252 -10.25 23.81 13.16
C PRO A 252 -10.30 22.28 13.07
N GLY A 253 -9.91 21.63 14.15
CA GLY A 253 -10.23 20.24 14.39
C GLY A 253 -11.65 20.25 14.91
N ILE A 254 -12.63 19.92 14.07
CA ILE A 254 -14.01 19.90 14.51
C ILE A 254 -14.12 18.77 15.55
N VAL A 255 -14.40 19.16 16.79
CA VAL A 255 -14.91 18.23 17.79
C VAL A 255 -16.36 17.99 17.37
N THR A 256 -16.61 16.82 16.80
CA THR A 256 -17.98 16.39 16.48
C THR A 256 -18.83 16.40 17.76
N SER A 257 -20.16 16.56 17.66
CA SER A 257 -21.07 16.42 18.81
C SER A 257 -20.84 15.10 19.58
N CYS A 258 -20.41 14.06 18.85
CA CYS A 258 -20.08 12.75 19.41
C CYS A 258 -18.66 12.64 20.01
N GLY A 259 -17.91 13.74 20.13
CA GLY A 259 -16.61 13.80 20.80
C GLY A 259 -15.41 13.29 20.00
N HIS A 260 -15.60 12.80 18.77
CA HIS A 260 -14.51 12.40 17.87
C HIS A 260 -13.84 13.63 17.27
N ARG A 261 -12.51 13.58 17.13
CA ARG A 261 -11.67 14.70 16.68
C ARG A 261 -11.09 14.43 15.30
N ILE A 262 -11.41 15.28 14.34
CA ILE A 262 -11.03 15.09 12.93
C ILE A 262 -10.38 16.37 12.42
N CYS A 263 -9.27 16.27 11.69
CA CYS A 263 -8.65 17.43 11.07
C CYS A 263 -9.40 17.82 9.79
N GLN A 264 -9.45 19.13 9.50
CA GLN A 264 -10.10 19.71 8.34
C GLN A 264 -9.76 18.99 7.01
N ARG A 265 -8.49 18.62 6.81
CA ARG A 265 -8.08 17.85 5.61
C ARG A 265 -8.80 16.52 5.47
N CYS A 266 -8.98 15.78 6.57
CA CYS A 266 -9.70 14.50 6.53
C CYS A 266 -11.20 14.68 6.33
N ILE A 267 -11.74 15.88 6.54
CA ILE A 267 -13.12 16.23 6.20
C ILE A 267 -13.20 16.54 4.70
N GLU A 268 -12.27 17.36 4.19
CA GLU A 268 -12.22 17.81 2.79
C GLU A 268 -11.85 16.70 1.79
N GLU A 269 -10.94 15.78 2.16
CA GLU A 269 -10.51 14.65 1.32
C GLU A 269 -11.42 13.42 1.48
N SER A 270 -12.46 13.53 2.29
CA SER A 270 -13.37 12.43 2.56
C SER A 270 -14.31 12.19 1.38
N PRO A 271 -14.55 10.94 0.96
CA PRO A 271 -15.56 10.62 -0.06
C PRO A 271 -17.00 10.76 0.46
N PHE A 272 -17.21 11.20 1.71
CA PHE A 272 -18.53 11.46 2.27
C PHE A 272 -19.09 12.78 1.70
N ASP A 273 -19.79 12.63 0.57
CA ASP A 273 -20.74 13.56 -0.07
C ASP A 273 -20.32 15.02 -0.24
N GLN A 274 -19.81 15.34 -1.44
CA GLN A 274 -19.76 16.71 -1.99
C GLN A 274 -21.14 17.33 -2.28
N ASN A 275 -22.25 16.65 -1.93
CA ASN A 275 -23.61 17.02 -2.34
C ASN A 275 -24.62 17.13 -1.19
N GLN A 276 -24.20 17.06 0.09
CA GLN A 276 -25.10 17.32 1.22
C GLN A 276 -24.58 18.49 2.04
N GLU A 277 -25.47 19.45 2.31
CA GLU A 277 -25.23 20.63 3.16
C GLU A 277 -24.84 20.26 4.61
N ASN A 278 -24.87 18.97 4.96
CA ASN A 278 -24.55 18.43 6.27
C ASN A 278 -23.37 17.48 6.15
N ALA A 279 -22.26 17.83 6.80
CA ALA A 279 -21.17 16.88 6.95
C ALA A 279 -21.47 15.91 8.13
N PHE A 280 -20.89 14.70 8.10
CA PHE A 280 -21.14 13.66 9.11
C PHE A 280 -19.83 13.15 9.71
N CYS A 281 -19.87 12.76 10.98
CA CYS A 281 -18.75 12.07 11.60
C CYS A 281 -18.60 10.64 11.04
N PRO A 282 -17.46 10.25 10.45
CA PRO A 282 -17.25 8.92 9.87
C PRO A 282 -17.15 7.78 10.88
N PHE A 283 -17.18 8.08 12.19
CA PHE A 283 -17.16 7.07 13.25
C PHE A 283 -18.53 6.81 13.87
N CYS A 284 -19.38 7.84 13.97
CA CYS A 284 -20.65 7.79 14.69
C CYS A 284 -21.87 8.15 13.82
N HIS A 285 -21.64 8.68 12.60
CA HIS A 285 -22.65 9.18 11.65
C HIS A 285 -23.60 10.26 12.21
N GLU A 286 -23.22 10.95 13.30
CA GLU A 286 -23.91 12.16 13.74
C GLU A 286 -23.55 13.37 12.87
N VAL A 287 -24.53 14.26 12.69
CA VAL A 287 -24.44 15.51 11.91
C VAL A 287 -23.63 16.56 12.67
N TYR A 288 -22.79 17.35 12.00
CA TYR A 288 -22.19 18.53 12.62
C TYR A 288 -23.28 19.58 12.92
N GLY A 289 -23.50 19.91 14.19
CA GLY A 289 -24.26 21.11 14.54
C GLY A 289 -23.41 22.36 14.27
N GLU A 290 -23.94 23.32 13.51
CA GLU A 290 -23.29 24.60 13.17
C GLU A 290 -22.89 25.45 14.40
N GLU A 291 -23.32 25.08 15.61
CA GLU A 291 -23.02 25.82 16.85
C GLU A 291 -21.67 25.48 17.49
N ASN A 292 -20.84 24.60 16.91
CA ASN A 292 -19.56 24.15 17.50
C ASN A 292 -18.30 24.54 16.70
N LEU A 293 -18.40 25.51 15.80
CA LEU A 293 -17.24 26.15 15.16
C LEU A 293 -16.73 27.29 16.05
N VAL A 294 -15.89 26.93 17.03
CA VAL A 294 -15.06 27.89 17.80
C VAL A 294 -13.65 27.90 17.23
#